data_AF-A0A920K8C3-F1
#
_entry.id   AF-A0A920K8C3-F1
#
_cell.length_a   1.000
_cell.length_b   1.000
_cell.length_c   1.000
_cell.angle_alpha   90.00
_cell.angle_beta   90.00
_cell.angle_gamma   90.00
#
_symmetry.space_group_name_H-M   'P 1'
#
loop_
_entity.id
_entity.type
_entity.pdbx_description
1 polymer ?
#
loop_
_entity_poly.entity_id
_entity_poly.type
_entity_poly.pdbx_seq_one_letter_code
_entity_poly.pdbx_strand_id
1 'polypeptide(L)'
;MIDEAIGIGCDWGTTSFRAYLLGRDAQILEKIEAKKGIMSVKDGDFEKVFEEIVGTWMDLYPTCPIVLSGMIGSRQGWLEAPYIDCPAQLNQLAKKLTIINLIRKRKVFLVPGLTFKDEEGIPDVMRGEEIQILGSSSTVDQKEQLICLPGSHSKWVRVSCGNVIAFSTYMTGETYEAVRKNTILSKTLEPDAWSEEAFMSGVQYSKTNKNILSQLFHVRTQILFHELSTDESTSFHLLAF
;
A
#
# COMPACT_ATOMS: atom_id res chain seq x y z
N MET A 1 16.85 -6.63 -30.25
CA MET A 1 16.29 -7.04 -28.94
C MET A 1 16.48 -6.02 -27.83
N ILE A 2 17.38 -5.02 -27.95
CA ILE A 2 17.54 -3.95 -26.93
C ILE A 2 16.46 -2.85 -27.01
N ASP A 3 15.68 -2.78 -28.09
CA ASP A 3 14.72 -1.69 -28.38
C ASP A 3 13.29 -1.86 -27.82
N GLU A 4 13.02 -2.90 -27.03
CA GLU A 4 11.65 -3.15 -26.53
C GLU A 4 11.34 -2.44 -25.21
N ALA A 5 12.33 -2.22 -24.35
CA ALA A 5 12.12 -1.60 -23.05
C ALA A 5 11.96 -0.08 -23.15
N ILE A 6 10.94 0.44 -22.47
CA ILE A 6 10.61 1.87 -22.41
C ILE A 6 10.76 2.49 -21.02
N GLY A 7 10.98 1.68 -19.98
CA GLY A 7 11.16 2.18 -18.63
C GLY A 7 11.28 1.09 -17.57
N ILE A 8 11.68 1.49 -16.37
CA ILE A 8 11.72 0.66 -15.17
C ILE A 8 10.77 1.29 -14.15
N GLY A 9 9.73 0.56 -13.76
CA GLY A 9 8.80 0.96 -12.71
C GLY A 9 9.04 0.15 -11.44
N CYS A 10 9.12 0.81 -10.29
CA CYS A 10 9.38 0.17 -9.01
C CYS A 10 8.35 0.59 -7.96
N ASP A 11 7.86 -0.39 -7.21
CA ASP A 11 7.05 -0.19 -6.01
C ASP A 11 7.87 -0.67 -4.80
N TRP A 12 8.31 0.28 -3.99
CA TRP A 12 9.19 0.03 -2.86
C TRP A 12 8.50 0.40 -1.56
N GLY A 13 7.83 -0.61 -0.98
CA GLY A 13 7.06 -0.50 0.25
C GLY A 13 7.88 -0.73 1.52
N THR A 14 7.18 -0.75 2.65
CA THR A 14 7.77 -0.94 3.99
C THR A 14 8.52 -2.27 4.12
N THR A 15 7.94 -3.35 3.61
CA THR A 15 8.43 -4.74 3.81
C THR A 15 8.80 -5.46 2.51
N SER A 16 8.39 -4.94 1.35
CA SER A 16 8.62 -5.56 0.05
C SER A 16 9.11 -4.56 -1.00
N PHE A 17 9.77 -5.10 -2.04
CA PHE A 17 10.21 -4.41 -3.23
C PHE A 17 9.71 -5.17 -4.46
N ARG A 18 9.15 -4.44 -5.43
CA ARG A 18 8.76 -4.96 -6.74
C ARG A 18 9.31 -4.05 -7.83
N ALA A 19 9.89 -4.62 -8.88
CA ALA A 19 10.31 -3.88 -10.06
C ALA A 19 9.82 -4.54 -11.34
N TYR A 20 9.55 -3.72 -12.34
CA TYR A 20 9.00 -4.11 -13.62
C TYR A 20 9.82 -3.45 -14.71
N LEU A 21 10.35 -4.26 -15.63
CA LEU A 21 10.91 -3.79 -16.89
C LEU A 21 9.75 -3.67 -17.87
N LEU A 22 9.45 -2.44 -18.26
CA LEU A 22 8.25 -2.11 -19.04
C LEU A 22 8.61 -2.04 -20.52
N GLY A 23 7.82 -2.71 -21.35
CA GLY A 23 7.84 -2.61 -22.81
C GLY A 23 6.73 -1.69 -23.34
N ARG A 24 6.62 -1.62 -24.67
CA ARG A 24 5.52 -0.89 -25.32
C ARG A 24 4.17 -1.56 -25.04
N ASP A 25 3.09 -0.80 -25.24
CA ASP A 25 1.71 -1.30 -25.15
C ASP A 25 1.39 -2.00 -23.81
N ALA A 26 1.92 -1.45 -22.71
CA ALA A 26 1.77 -1.95 -21.34
C ALA A 26 2.34 -3.37 -21.10
N GLN A 27 3.25 -3.84 -21.96
CA GLN A 27 3.92 -5.12 -21.76
C GLN A 27 4.86 -5.09 -20.54
N ILE A 28 4.81 -6.13 -19.72
CA ILE A 28 5.83 -6.40 -18.70
C ILE A 28 6.83 -7.38 -19.33
N LEU A 29 8.04 -6.91 -19.61
CA LEU A 29 9.10 -7.72 -20.19
C LEU A 29 9.74 -8.62 -19.14
N GLU A 30 9.94 -8.08 -17.94
CA GLU A 30 10.50 -8.82 -16.81
C GLU A 30 9.98 -8.23 -15.49
N LYS A 31 9.94 -9.05 -14.44
CA LYS A 31 9.48 -8.68 -13.11
C LYS A 31 10.45 -9.23 -12.06
N ILE A 32 10.77 -8.39 -11.08
CA ILE A 32 11.55 -8.77 -9.89
C ILE A 32 10.71 -8.53 -8.65
N GLU A 33 10.69 -9.50 -7.74
CA GLU A 33 10.13 -9.34 -6.39
C GLU A 33 11.17 -9.70 -5.34
N ALA A 34 11.28 -8.89 -4.30
CA ALA A 34 12.21 -9.11 -3.21
C ALA A 34 11.59 -8.73 -1.87
N LYS A 35 11.90 -9.50 -0.81
CA LYS A 35 11.60 -9.15 0.59
C LYS A 35 12.61 -8.11 1.13
N LYS A 36 12.86 -7.07 0.34
CA LYS A 36 13.81 -5.98 0.62
C LYS A 36 13.09 -4.62 0.75
N GLY A 37 12.04 -4.54 1.56
CA GLY A 37 11.36 -3.27 1.84
C GLY A 37 12.24 -2.28 2.59
N ILE A 38 11.82 -1.02 2.71
CA ILE A 38 12.66 0.05 3.29
C ILE A 38 13.15 -0.27 4.72
N MET A 39 12.37 -1.01 5.52
CA MET A 39 12.74 -1.40 6.89
C MET A 39 13.88 -2.43 6.97
N SER A 40 14.20 -3.10 5.87
CA SER A 40 15.28 -4.09 5.80
C SER A 40 16.63 -3.49 5.38
N VAL A 41 16.64 -2.24 4.90
CA VAL A 41 17.83 -1.56 4.43
C VAL A 41 18.62 -1.04 5.63
N LYS A 42 19.81 -1.61 5.84
CA LYS A 42 20.70 -1.19 6.93
C LYS A 42 21.38 0.14 6.59
N ASP A 43 21.56 0.97 7.60
CA ASP A 43 22.30 2.24 7.52
C ASP A 43 21.77 3.24 6.47
N GLY A 44 20.56 3.02 5.95
CA GLY A 44 19.98 3.84 4.88
C GLY A 44 20.67 3.70 3.53
N ASP A 45 21.42 2.60 3.28
CA ASP A 45 22.13 2.36 2.02
C ASP A 45 21.17 1.86 0.90
N PHE A 46 20.18 2.69 0.59
CA PHE A 46 19.14 2.38 -0.41
C PHE A 46 19.73 2.26 -1.81
N GLU A 47 20.75 3.07 -2.13
CA GLU A 47 21.38 3.03 -3.45
C GLU A 47 22.00 1.67 -3.71
N LYS A 48 22.81 1.15 -2.78
CA LYS A 48 23.41 -0.18 -2.93
C LYS A 48 22.37 -1.27 -3.08
N VAL A 49 21.32 -1.26 -2.26
CA VAL A 49 20.25 -2.26 -2.36
C VAL A 49 19.53 -2.15 -3.71
N PHE A 50 19.29 -0.94 -4.20
CA PHE A 50 18.66 -0.72 -5.50
C PHE A 50 19.56 -1.24 -6.63
N GLU A 51 20.86 -0.93 -6.58
CA GLU A 51 21.89 -1.38 -7.51
C GLU A 51 22.00 -2.91 -7.56
N GLU A 52 21.94 -3.58 -6.40
CA GLU A 52 21.93 -5.05 -6.33
C GLU A 52 20.71 -5.67 -7.02
N ILE A 53 19.56 -5.00 -6.99
CA ILE A 53 18.31 -5.57 -7.52
C ILE A 53 18.12 -5.23 -9.00
N VAL A 54 18.31 -3.97 -9.40
CA VAL A 54 17.99 -3.49 -10.76
C VAL A 54 19.21 -3.01 -11.55
N GLY A 55 20.43 -3.14 -11.00
CA GLY A 55 21.68 -2.70 -11.65
C GLY A 55 21.87 -3.28 -13.05
N THR A 56 21.61 -4.58 -13.22
CA THR A 56 21.70 -5.26 -14.53
C THR A 56 20.75 -4.64 -15.57
N TRP A 57 19.51 -4.29 -15.19
CA TRP A 57 18.60 -3.59 -16.10
C TRP A 57 19.09 -2.18 -16.42
N MET A 58 19.68 -1.48 -15.45
CA MET A 58 20.26 -0.16 -15.70
C MET A 58 21.43 -0.22 -16.68
N ASP A 59 22.24 -1.28 -16.65
CA ASP A 59 23.36 -1.50 -17.56
C ASP A 59 22.90 -1.85 -18.98
N LEU A 60 21.91 -2.75 -19.09
CA LEU A 60 21.35 -3.17 -20.38
C LEU A 60 20.52 -2.06 -21.05
N TYR A 61 19.85 -1.21 -20.26
CA TYR A 61 18.95 -0.17 -20.73
C TYR A 61 19.37 1.21 -20.20
N PRO A 62 20.47 1.79 -20.73
CA PRO A 62 21.10 3.00 -20.21
C PRO A 62 20.23 4.26 -20.31
N THR A 63 19.25 4.27 -21.22
CA THR A 63 18.37 5.41 -21.51
C THR A 63 16.99 5.30 -20.88
N CYS A 64 16.61 4.14 -20.36
CA CYS A 64 15.28 3.94 -19.78
C CYS A 64 15.08 4.82 -18.53
N PRO A 65 13.95 5.54 -18.41
CA PRO A 65 13.59 6.23 -17.19
C PRO A 65 13.30 5.22 -16.08
N ILE A 66 13.60 5.62 -14.85
CA ILE A 66 13.42 4.79 -13.65
C ILE A 66 12.51 5.54 -12.69
N VAL A 67 11.34 5.00 -12.40
CA VAL A 67 10.32 5.63 -11.56
C VAL A 67 10.02 4.74 -10.36
N LEU A 68 10.06 5.31 -9.16
CA LEU A 68 9.82 4.63 -7.89
C LEU A 68 8.61 5.25 -7.20
N SER A 69 7.72 4.41 -6.71
CA SER A 69 6.60 4.79 -5.84
C SER A 69 6.69 4.12 -4.47
N GLY A 70 5.83 4.55 -3.55
CA GLY A 70 5.71 3.95 -2.23
C GLY A 70 6.63 4.56 -1.18
N MET A 71 6.86 3.79 -0.12
CA MET A 71 7.50 4.25 1.11
C MET A 71 8.97 4.67 0.95
N ILE A 72 9.62 4.33 -0.16
CA ILE A 72 10.96 4.85 -0.48
C ILE A 72 11.01 6.38 -0.59
N GLY A 73 9.88 7.04 -0.88
CA GLY A 73 9.75 8.50 -0.86
C GLY A 73 9.33 9.10 0.49
N SER A 74 9.24 8.30 1.55
CA SER A 74 8.88 8.78 2.90
C SER A 74 10.06 9.41 3.63
N ARG A 75 9.82 9.98 4.82
CA ARG A 75 10.87 10.52 5.70
C ARG A 75 11.90 9.47 6.14
N GLN A 76 11.48 8.20 6.22
CA GLN A 76 12.32 7.05 6.55
C GLN A 76 12.83 6.32 5.29
N GLY A 77 12.49 6.83 4.10
CA GLY A 77 12.94 6.30 2.82
C GLY A 77 14.28 6.88 2.38
N TRP A 78 14.57 6.75 1.08
CA TRP A 78 15.82 7.20 0.48
C TRP A 78 15.88 8.73 0.40
N LEU A 79 14.81 9.36 -0.07
CA LEU A 79 14.68 10.80 -0.11
C LEU A 79 13.21 11.18 0.04
N GLU A 80 12.92 12.13 0.91
CA GLU A 80 11.56 12.59 1.15
C GLU A 80 11.01 13.28 -0.12
N ALA A 81 10.00 12.66 -0.75
CA ALA A 81 9.23 13.25 -1.83
C ALA A 81 8.03 13.99 -1.23
N PRO A 82 7.92 15.33 -1.37
CA PRO A 82 6.87 16.13 -0.73
C PRO A 82 5.46 15.64 -1.11
N TYR A 83 4.53 15.69 -0.15
CA TYR A 83 3.13 15.41 -0.43
C TYR A 83 2.51 16.49 -1.32
N ILE A 84 1.49 16.12 -2.08
CA ILE A 84 0.63 17.03 -2.83
C ILE A 84 -0.73 17.11 -2.15
N ASP A 85 -1.21 18.32 -1.91
CA ASP A 85 -2.53 18.56 -1.33
C ASP A 85 -3.65 18.12 -2.29
N CYS A 86 -4.66 17.45 -1.75
CA CYS A 86 -5.92 17.20 -2.45
C CYS A 86 -6.81 18.46 -2.44
N PRO A 87 -7.62 18.70 -3.49
CA PRO A 87 -7.80 17.85 -4.66
C PRO A 87 -6.59 17.78 -5.60
N ALA A 88 -6.22 16.57 -6.02
CA ALA A 88 -5.01 16.33 -6.82
C ALA A 88 -5.31 15.59 -8.12
N GLN A 89 -4.92 16.17 -9.25
CA GLN A 89 -5.05 15.52 -10.57
C GLN A 89 -3.92 14.52 -10.78
N LEU A 90 -4.24 13.22 -10.89
CA LEU A 90 -3.23 12.15 -10.86
C LEU A 90 -2.28 12.19 -12.06
N ASN A 91 -2.72 12.65 -13.23
CA ASN A 91 -1.85 12.82 -14.40
C ASN A 91 -0.82 13.95 -14.24
N GLN A 92 -0.94 14.80 -13.22
CA GLN A 92 0.01 15.87 -12.92
C GLN A 92 1.11 15.45 -11.94
N LEU A 93 1.02 14.26 -11.32
CA LEU A 93 2.05 13.75 -10.41
C LEU A 93 3.43 13.70 -11.06
N ALA A 94 3.48 13.33 -12.35
CA ALA A 94 4.71 13.29 -13.14
C ALA A 94 5.45 14.64 -13.22
N LYS A 95 4.76 15.78 -13.02
CA LYS A 95 5.38 17.11 -13.01
C LYS A 95 6.01 17.48 -11.66
N LYS A 96 5.80 16.65 -10.64
CA LYS A 96 6.19 16.90 -9.24
C LYS A 96 7.13 15.81 -8.71
N LEU A 97 7.75 15.04 -9.60
CA LEU A 97 8.68 13.98 -9.25
C LEU A 97 9.92 14.55 -8.55
N THR A 98 10.36 13.87 -7.50
CA THR A 98 11.64 14.18 -6.84
C THR A 98 12.76 13.39 -7.50
N ILE A 99 13.89 14.02 -7.81
CA ILE A 99 14.98 13.40 -8.55
C ILE A 99 16.09 12.97 -7.59
N ILE A 100 16.47 11.69 -7.64
CA ILE A 100 17.71 11.18 -7.06
C ILE A 100 18.73 11.01 -8.20
N ASN A 101 19.95 11.50 -7.99
CA ASN A 101 21.07 11.25 -8.90
C ASN A 101 21.96 10.15 -8.30
N LEU A 102 22.00 9.00 -8.96
CA LEU A 102 22.85 7.88 -8.58
C LEU A 102 24.32 8.18 -8.87
N ILE A 103 25.22 7.48 -8.17
CA ILE A 103 26.67 7.49 -8.37
C ILE A 103 27.01 7.16 -9.83
N ARG A 104 26.30 6.21 -10.45
CA ARG A 104 26.43 5.86 -11.88
C ARG A 104 25.87 6.90 -12.86
N LYS A 105 25.63 8.14 -12.40
CA LYS A 105 25.11 9.28 -13.19
C LYS A 105 23.75 8.99 -13.85
N ARG A 106 22.94 8.14 -13.23
CA ARG A 106 21.55 7.88 -13.63
C ARG A 106 20.60 8.66 -12.74
N LYS A 107 19.49 9.10 -13.34
CA LYS A 107 18.40 9.75 -12.61
C LYS A 107 17.34 8.71 -12.26
N VAL A 108 16.88 8.77 -11.02
CA VAL A 108 15.74 8.02 -10.51
C VAL A 108 14.68 9.03 -10.08
N PHE A 109 13.42 8.77 -10.42
CA PHE A 109 12.31 9.67 -10.15
C PHE A 109 11.39 9.08 -9.09
N LEU A 110 11.26 9.76 -7.96
CA LEU A 110 10.34 9.40 -6.90
C LEU A 110 8.98 10.06 -7.11
N VAL A 111 7.92 9.25 -7.05
CA VAL A 111 6.55 9.73 -7.06
C VAL A 111 6.19 10.33 -5.70
N PRO A 112 5.59 11.53 -5.66
CA PRO A 112 5.06 12.11 -4.42
C PRO A 112 3.78 11.40 -3.97
N GLY A 113 3.59 11.30 -2.65
CA GLY A 113 2.31 10.90 -2.06
C GLY A 113 1.28 12.03 -2.08
N LEU A 114 0.07 11.74 -1.60
CA LEU A 114 -1.01 12.72 -1.43
C LEU A 114 -1.30 13.00 0.04
N THR A 115 -1.76 14.22 0.32
CA THR A 115 -2.28 14.60 1.64
C THR A 115 -3.63 15.29 1.51
N PHE A 116 -4.49 15.09 2.51
CA PHE A 116 -5.81 15.70 2.60
C PHE A 116 -6.03 16.15 4.04
N LYS A 117 -6.77 17.24 4.24
CA LYS A 117 -7.26 17.63 5.57
C LYS A 117 -8.77 17.53 5.57
N ASP A 118 -9.32 16.87 6.58
CA ASP A 118 -10.77 16.78 6.76
C ASP A 118 -11.39 18.12 7.22
N GLU A 119 -12.70 18.11 7.47
CA GLU A 119 -13.46 19.29 7.89
C GLU A 119 -12.99 19.85 9.25
N GLU A 120 -12.35 19.02 10.09
CA GLU A 120 -11.77 19.41 11.37
C GLU A 120 -10.30 19.87 11.24
N GLY A 121 -9.74 19.82 10.03
CA GLY A 121 -8.37 20.19 9.74
C GLY A 121 -7.34 19.10 10.07
N ILE A 122 -7.78 17.88 10.35
CA ILE A 122 -6.92 16.74 10.67
C ILE A 122 -6.31 16.19 9.37
N PRO A 123 -4.97 16.06 9.28
CA PRO A 123 -4.32 15.58 8.08
C PRO A 123 -4.39 14.05 7.96
N ASP A 124 -4.60 13.60 6.73
CA ASP A 124 -4.42 12.22 6.29
C ASP A 124 -3.41 12.18 5.13
N VAL A 125 -2.76 11.02 4.94
CA VAL A 125 -1.72 10.81 3.91
C VAL A 125 -1.84 9.44 3.24
N MET A 126 -1.42 9.38 1.98
CA MET A 126 -1.16 8.13 1.26
C MET A 126 0.15 8.24 0.46
N ARG A 127 0.82 7.12 0.22
CA ARG A 127 2.07 7.06 -0.55
C ARG A 127 2.25 5.67 -1.15
N GLY A 128 2.07 5.60 -2.47
CA GLY A 128 2.01 4.38 -3.27
C GLY A 128 0.60 4.14 -3.82
N GLU A 129 -0.42 4.37 -3.00
CA GLU A 129 -1.83 4.20 -3.38
C GLU A 129 -2.24 5.14 -4.52
N GLU A 130 -1.66 6.35 -4.61
CA GLU A 130 -1.93 7.28 -5.71
C GLU A 130 -1.59 6.69 -7.09
N ILE A 131 -0.58 5.82 -7.16
CA ILE A 131 -0.20 5.13 -8.40
C ILE A 131 -1.17 3.98 -8.72
N GLN A 132 -1.71 3.30 -7.70
CA GLN A 132 -2.76 2.29 -7.91
C GLN A 132 -4.03 2.95 -8.47
N ILE A 133 -4.41 4.10 -7.92
CA ILE A 133 -5.56 4.87 -8.41
C ILE A 133 -5.29 5.34 -9.84
N LEU A 134 -4.10 5.88 -10.13
CA LEU A 134 -3.71 6.27 -11.48
C LEU A 134 -3.82 5.11 -12.47
N GLY A 135 -3.36 3.91 -12.10
CA GLY A 135 -3.50 2.71 -12.93
C GLY A 135 -4.95 2.29 -13.17
N SER A 136 -5.81 2.40 -12.14
CA SER A 136 -7.25 2.12 -12.26
C SER A 136 -7.99 3.18 -13.10
N SER A 137 -7.43 4.40 -13.19
CA SER A 137 -8.11 5.57 -13.73
C SER A 137 -8.35 5.57 -15.24
N SER A 138 -7.80 4.59 -15.97
CA SER A 138 -8.21 4.28 -17.36
C SER A 138 -9.70 3.92 -17.49
N THR A 139 -10.40 3.73 -16.36
CA THR A 139 -11.84 3.43 -16.24
C THR A 139 -12.64 4.50 -15.49
N VAL A 140 -12.05 5.65 -15.12
CA VAL A 140 -12.74 6.69 -14.35
C VAL A 140 -13.71 7.45 -15.26
N ASP A 141 -14.98 7.06 -15.15
CA ASP A 141 -16.13 7.77 -15.69
C ASP A 141 -16.14 9.24 -15.22
N GLN A 142 -16.88 10.13 -15.88
CA GLN A 142 -16.99 11.54 -15.43
C GLN A 142 -17.68 11.70 -14.06
N LYS A 143 -18.15 10.60 -13.47
CA LYS A 143 -18.86 10.56 -12.20
C LYS A 143 -17.89 10.39 -11.03
N GLU A 144 -18.33 10.86 -9.87
CA GLU A 144 -17.63 10.58 -8.62
C GLU A 144 -17.68 9.08 -8.28
N GLN A 145 -16.53 8.54 -7.88
CA GLN A 145 -16.32 7.15 -7.51
C GLN A 145 -15.73 7.05 -6.12
N LEU A 146 -16.09 6.00 -5.39
CA LEU A 146 -15.49 5.63 -4.12
C LEU A 146 -14.65 4.35 -4.32
N ILE A 147 -13.35 4.47 -4.13
CA ILE A 147 -12.39 3.37 -4.29
C ILE A 147 -11.91 2.92 -2.92
N CYS A 148 -11.99 1.62 -2.64
CA CYS A 148 -11.39 1.00 -1.47
C CYS A 148 -10.09 0.30 -1.88
N LEU A 149 -8.99 0.69 -1.24
CA LEU A 149 -7.67 0.08 -1.41
C LEU A 149 -7.31 -0.61 -0.09
N PRO A 150 -7.63 -1.91 0.07
CA PRO A 150 -7.34 -2.64 1.29
C PRO A 150 -5.84 -2.89 1.46
N GLY A 151 -5.37 -2.94 2.71
CA GLY A 151 -3.98 -3.22 3.03
C GLY A 151 -3.69 -3.11 4.53
N SER A 152 -2.42 -2.97 4.89
CA SER A 152 -2.03 -2.65 6.28
C SER A 152 -2.75 -1.38 6.77
N HIS A 153 -2.83 -0.39 5.88
CA HIS A 153 -3.63 0.81 6.02
C HIS A 153 -4.60 0.90 4.85
N SER A 154 -5.85 0.53 5.08
CA SER A 154 -6.89 0.61 4.07
C SER A 154 -7.22 2.06 3.76
N LYS A 155 -7.31 2.41 2.46
CA LYS A 155 -7.71 3.75 2.01
C LYS A 155 -9.10 3.70 1.40
N TRP A 156 -9.98 4.59 1.84
CA TRP A 156 -11.23 4.91 1.17
C TRP A 156 -11.06 6.25 0.45
N VAL A 157 -11.16 6.26 -0.87
CA VAL A 157 -10.75 7.40 -1.70
C VAL A 157 -11.89 7.85 -2.60
N ARG A 158 -12.25 9.13 -2.49
CA ARG A 158 -13.21 9.78 -3.39
C ARG A 158 -12.46 10.33 -4.60
N VAL A 159 -12.83 9.86 -5.78
CA VAL A 159 -12.21 10.27 -7.05
C VAL A 159 -13.28 10.85 -7.98
N SER A 160 -12.98 11.98 -8.62
CA SER A 160 -13.87 12.60 -9.60
C SER A 160 -13.08 13.22 -10.74
N CYS A 161 -13.45 12.89 -11.98
CA CYS A 161 -12.80 13.40 -13.21
C CYS A 161 -11.26 13.26 -13.20
N GLY A 162 -10.75 12.12 -12.69
CA GLY A 162 -9.31 11.85 -12.55
C GLY A 162 -8.59 12.61 -11.43
N ASN A 163 -9.34 13.27 -10.54
CA ASN A 163 -8.81 13.92 -9.34
C ASN A 163 -9.12 13.09 -8.10
N VAL A 164 -8.14 12.91 -7.23
CA VAL A 164 -8.39 12.48 -5.84
C VAL A 164 -8.90 13.70 -5.08
N ILE A 165 -10.14 13.64 -4.61
CA ILE A 165 -10.83 14.75 -3.94
C ILE A 165 -10.58 14.71 -2.43
N ALA A 166 -10.76 13.53 -1.83
CA ALA A 166 -10.64 13.30 -0.41
C ALA A 166 -10.36 11.82 -0.17
N PHE A 167 -9.81 11.50 1.00
CA PHE A 167 -9.65 10.12 1.42
C PHE A 167 -9.61 9.99 2.94
N SER A 168 -9.80 8.76 3.39
CA SER A 168 -9.70 8.39 4.81
C SER A 168 -8.94 7.07 4.95
N THR A 169 -8.04 7.05 5.91
CA THR A 169 -7.20 5.90 6.24
C THR A 169 -7.73 5.14 7.44
N TYR A 170 -7.77 3.82 7.32
CA TYR A 170 -8.09 2.90 8.41
C TYR A 170 -6.97 1.87 8.55
N MET A 171 -6.35 1.78 9.71
CA MET A 171 -5.23 0.86 9.98
C MET A 171 -5.68 -0.60 10.19
N THR A 172 -6.60 -1.09 9.37
CA THR A 172 -7.32 -2.36 9.57
C THR A 172 -6.39 -3.56 9.58
N GLY A 173 -5.53 -3.70 8.57
CA GLY A 173 -4.57 -4.80 8.46
C GLY A 173 -3.48 -4.76 9.52
N GLU A 174 -2.94 -3.57 9.84
CA GLU A 174 -1.95 -3.43 10.92
C GLU A 174 -2.56 -3.77 12.29
N THR A 175 -3.78 -3.31 12.56
CA THR A 175 -4.45 -3.62 13.83
C THR A 175 -4.78 -5.10 13.92
N TYR A 176 -5.28 -5.72 12.85
CA TYR A 176 -5.50 -7.17 12.81
C TYR A 176 -4.23 -7.95 13.16
N GLU A 177 -3.11 -7.61 12.52
CA GLU A 177 -1.81 -8.26 12.76
C GLU A 177 -1.35 -8.09 14.21
N ALA A 178 -1.45 -6.86 14.75
CA ALA A 178 -1.08 -6.55 16.12
C ALA A 178 -1.95 -7.32 17.13
N VAL A 179 -3.27 -7.39 16.91
CA VAL A 179 -4.18 -8.09 17.79
C VAL A 179 -3.94 -9.60 17.74
N ARG A 180 -3.82 -10.16 16.54
CA ARG A 180 -3.59 -11.59 16.31
C ARG A 180 -2.29 -12.09 16.93
N LYS A 181 -1.24 -11.26 16.96
CA LYS A 181 0.10 -11.68 17.42
C LYS A 181 0.45 -11.24 18.84
N ASN A 182 0.06 -10.04 19.24
CA ASN A 182 0.63 -9.37 20.41
C ASN A 182 -0.38 -9.15 21.55
N THR A 183 -1.54 -9.81 21.49
CA THR A 183 -2.56 -9.72 22.54
C THR A 183 -2.98 -11.09 23.06
N ILE A 184 -3.87 -11.12 24.05
CA ILE A 184 -4.41 -12.37 24.60
C ILE A 184 -5.21 -13.18 23.55
N LEU A 185 -5.72 -12.55 22.49
CA LEU A 185 -6.41 -13.25 21.40
C LEU A 185 -5.46 -14.18 20.63
N SER A 186 -4.15 -13.94 20.64
CA SER A 186 -3.16 -14.85 20.05
C SER A 186 -3.19 -16.28 20.62
N LYS A 187 -3.75 -16.46 21.83
CA LYS A 187 -3.91 -17.77 22.50
C LYS A 187 -5.20 -18.47 22.11
N THR A 188 -6.00 -17.86 21.25
CA THR A 188 -7.38 -18.23 20.99
C THR A 188 -7.65 -18.36 19.49
N LEU A 189 -6.93 -17.61 18.65
CA LEU A 189 -7.07 -17.67 17.19
C LEU A 189 -6.17 -18.78 16.60
N GLU A 190 -6.67 -19.47 15.58
CA GLU A 190 -5.89 -20.40 14.76
C GLU A 190 -5.39 -19.70 13.48
N PRO A 191 -4.07 -19.48 13.31
CA PRO A 191 -3.45 -18.71 12.22
C PRO A 191 -3.94 -18.95 10.79
N ASP A 192 -4.33 -20.17 10.46
CA ASP A 192 -4.61 -20.60 9.09
C ASP A 192 -6.05 -21.09 8.88
N ALA A 193 -6.90 -20.97 9.91
CA ALA A 193 -8.30 -21.36 9.82
C ALA A 193 -9.14 -20.33 9.04
N TRP A 194 -10.00 -20.83 8.15
CA TRP A 194 -10.90 -20.03 7.34
C TRP A 194 -12.33 -20.57 7.39
N SER A 195 -13.28 -19.68 7.64
CA SER A 195 -14.72 -19.94 7.56
C SER A 195 -15.41 -18.69 7.01
N GLU A 196 -15.94 -18.80 5.79
CA GLU A 196 -16.68 -17.71 5.14
C GLU A 196 -17.92 -17.30 5.94
N GLU A 197 -18.62 -18.26 6.54
CA GLU A 197 -19.79 -18.00 7.37
C GLU A 197 -19.42 -17.21 8.64
N ALA A 198 -18.36 -17.62 9.34
CA ALA A 198 -17.88 -16.91 10.51
C ALA A 198 -17.37 -15.51 10.16
N PHE A 199 -16.70 -15.37 9.02
CA PHE A 199 -16.30 -14.07 8.48
C PHE A 199 -17.51 -13.17 8.26
N MET A 200 -18.53 -13.65 7.54
CA MET A 200 -19.75 -12.88 7.29
C MET A 200 -20.50 -12.54 8.58
N SER A 201 -20.52 -13.44 9.55
CA SER A 201 -21.07 -13.17 10.89
C SER A 201 -20.29 -12.05 11.60
N GLY A 202 -18.95 -12.07 11.53
CA GLY A 202 -18.09 -11.01 12.02
C GLY A 202 -18.37 -9.65 11.37
N VAL A 203 -18.58 -9.61 10.04
CA VAL A 203 -18.99 -8.39 9.29
C VAL A 203 -20.29 -7.81 9.86
N GLN A 204 -21.28 -8.66 10.12
CA GLN A 204 -22.57 -8.17 10.65
C GLN A 204 -22.43 -7.73 12.11
N TYR A 205 -21.60 -8.43 12.88
CA TYR A 205 -21.33 -8.08 14.27
C TYR A 205 -20.64 -6.72 14.42
N SER A 206 -19.70 -6.38 13.54
CA SER A 206 -18.97 -5.11 13.59
C SER A 206 -19.88 -3.90 13.34
N LYS A 207 -20.99 -4.08 12.61
CA LYS A 207 -22.01 -3.04 12.40
C LYS A 207 -22.86 -2.72 13.63
N THR A 208 -22.71 -3.47 14.73
CA THR A 208 -23.37 -3.13 16.00
C THR A 208 -22.77 -1.86 16.59
N ASN A 209 -23.55 -1.07 17.34
CA ASN A 209 -23.09 0.18 17.99
C ASN A 209 -22.10 -0.05 19.16
N LYS A 210 -21.40 -1.18 19.21
CA LYS A 210 -20.44 -1.50 20.27
C LYS A 210 -19.09 -0.91 19.92
N ASN A 211 -18.35 -0.48 20.94
CA ASN A 211 -16.96 -0.04 20.78
C ASN A 211 -16.09 -1.21 20.28
N ILE A 212 -15.16 -0.90 19.37
CA ILE A 212 -14.27 -1.90 18.79
C ILE A 212 -13.45 -2.69 19.81
N LEU A 213 -12.92 -2.03 20.85
CA LEU A 213 -12.16 -2.71 21.90
C LEU A 213 -13.00 -3.75 22.65
N SER A 214 -14.31 -3.49 22.79
CA SER A 214 -15.26 -4.44 23.35
C SER A 214 -15.55 -5.58 22.39
N GLN A 215 -15.79 -5.28 21.10
CA GLN A 215 -16.03 -6.30 20.07
C GLN A 215 -14.84 -7.26 19.91
N LEU A 216 -13.60 -6.77 19.97
CA LEU A 216 -12.41 -7.60 19.97
C LEU A 216 -12.39 -8.60 21.14
N PHE A 217 -12.71 -8.14 22.36
CA PHE A 217 -12.77 -9.05 23.50
C PHE A 217 -13.93 -10.06 23.41
N HIS A 218 -15.02 -9.71 22.73
CA HIS A 218 -16.14 -10.63 22.52
C HIS A 218 -15.78 -11.86 21.68
N VAL A 219 -14.76 -11.79 20.83
CA VAL A 219 -14.23 -12.98 20.13
C VAL A 219 -13.79 -14.02 21.16
N ARG A 220 -13.02 -13.58 22.17
CA ARG A 220 -12.55 -14.44 23.25
C ARG A 220 -13.71 -14.98 24.08
N THR A 221 -14.67 -14.13 24.46
CA THR A 221 -15.78 -14.59 25.31
C THR A 221 -16.69 -15.58 24.58
N GLN A 222 -16.97 -15.39 23.29
CA GLN A 222 -17.76 -16.33 22.49
C GLN A 222 -17.11 -17.73 22.47
N ILE A 223 -15.79 -17.81 22.42
CA ILE A 223 -15.08 -19.10 22.49
C ILE A 223 -15.14 -19.72 23.89
N LEU A 224 -14.98 -18.89 24.94
CA LEU A 224 -15.10 -19.33 26.33
C LEU A 224 -16.50 -19.89 26.64
N PHE A 225 -17.54 -19.39 25.97
CA PHE A 225 -18.92 -19.84 26.10
C PHE A 225 -19.36 -20.81 24.99
N HIS A 226 -18.42 -21.30 24.17
CA HIS A 226 -18.69 -22.27 23.09
C HIS A 226 -19.69 -21.79 22.02
N GLU A 227 -19.82 -20.47 21.83
CA GLU A 227 -20.60 -19.83 20.76
C GLU A 227 -19.81 -19.70 19.45
N LEU A 228 -18.48 -19.75 19.52
CA LEU A 228 -17.57 -19.83 18.37
C LEU A 228 -16.54 -20.93 18.60
N SER A 229 -16.23 -21.69 17.56
CA SER A 229 -15.05 -22.58 17.58
C SER A 229 -13.75 -21.78 17.39
N THR A 230 -12.63 -22.41 17.74
CA THR A 230 -11.28 -21.86 17.50
C THR A 230 -11.05 -21.55 16.01
N ASP A 231 -11.52 -22.42 15.11
CA ASP A 231 -11.32 -22.26 13.67
C ASP A 231 -12.15 -21.08 13.10
N GLU A 232 -13.37 -20.92 13.57
CA GLU A 232 -14.26 -19.81 13.19
C GLU A 232 -13.77 -18.48 13.74
N SER A 233 -13.13 -18.49 14.91
CA SER A 233 -12.73 -17.27 15.61
C SER A 233 -11.78 -16.38 14.82
N THR A 234 -10.85 -16.97 14.05
CA THR A 234 -9.93 -16.24 13.17
C THR A 234 -10.70 -15.48 12.10
N SER A 235 -11.71 -16.11 11.52
CA SER A 235 -12.52 -15.51 10.46
C SER A 235 -13.50 -14.48 11.00
N PHE A 236 -14.12 -14.75 12.15
CA PHE A 236 -14.98 -13.78 12.84
C PHE A 236 -14.21 -12.53 13.28
N HIS A 237 -12.95 -12.69 13.72
CA HIS A 237 -12.08 -11.59 14.16
C HIS A 237 -11.61 -10.68 13.00
N LEU A 238 -11.52 -11.18 11.77
CA LEU A 238 -10.94 -10.44 10.62
C LEU A 238 -11.58 -9.07 10.37
N LEU A 239 -12.82 -8.83 10.80
CA LEU A 239 -13.57 -7.60 10.50
C LEU A 239 -14.10 -6.84 11.71
N ALA A 240 -13.41 -6.96 12.84
CA ALA A 240 -13.42 -5.89 13.82
C ALA A 240 -12.89 -4.55 13.20
N PHE A 241 -12.33 -4.54 11.99
CA PHE A 241 -11.70 -3.37 11.38
C PHE A 241 -12.20 -3.09 9.97
#